data_AF-A0A1D6HNL7-F1
#
_entry.id   AF-A0A1D6HNL7-F1
#
_cell.length_a   1.000
_cell.length_b   1.000
_cell.length_c   1.000
_cell.angle_alpha   90.00
_cell.angle_beta   90.00
_cell.angle_gamma   90.00
#
_symmetry.space_group_name_H-M   'P 1'
#
loop_
_entity.id
_entity.type
_entity.pdbx_description
1 polymer ?
#
loop_
_entity_poly.entity_id
_entity_poly.type
_entity_poly.pdbx_seq_one_letter_code
_entity_poly.pdbx_strand_id
1 'polypeptide(L)'
;MEVDEKPTEDYNDIGGLEKQIQELVEAIVLPMTHKDRFQKLGIRPPKGVLLYGPPGTGKTLMARACAAQTNATFLKLAGPQLVQMFIGDGAKLVRDAFQLAKENAPYLVIIQLFVTLPLSGQANLLFVL
;
A
#
# COMPACT_ATOMS: atom_id res chain seq x y z
N MET A 1 -7.06 -8.09 -11.67
CA MET A 1 -5.87 -7.64 -10.94
C MET A 1 -4.82 -7.36 -11.98
N GLU A 2 -4.37 -6.12 -12.08
CA GLU A 2 -3.21 -5.78 -12.92
C GLU A 2 -2.00 -5.79 -12.00
N VAL A 3 -1.04 -6.66 -12.29
CA VAL A 3 0.29 -6.61 -11.69
C VAL A 3 1.03 -5.57 -12.49
N ASP A 4 1.11 -4.34 -11.98
CA ASP A 4 1.94 -3.32 -12.60
C ASP A 4 3.34 -3.56 -12.07
N GLU A 5 4.21 -4.09 -12.91
CA GLU A 5 5.43 -4.73 -12.41
C GLU A 5 6.36 -3.70 -11.76
N LYS A 6 6.37 -2.43 -12.22
CA LYS A 6 7.17 -1.33 -11.65
C LYS A 6 6.60 0.05 -12.02
N PRO A 7 5.90 0.76 -11.11
CA PRO A 7 5.73 2.19 -11.27
C PRO A 7 7.11 2.87 -11.31
N THR A 8 7.26 3.92 -12.13
CA THR A 8 8.53 4.63 -12.35
C THR A 8 8.59 5.99 -11.62
N GLU A 9 7.64 6.21 -10.72
CA GLU A 9 7.43 7.49 -10.03
C GLU A 9 8.45 7.65 -8.89
N ASP A 10 8.99 8.85 -8.68
CA ASP A 10 10.00 9.10 -7.67
C ASP A 10 9.46 9.98 -6.53
N TYR A 11 10.11 9.97 -5.36
CA TYR A 11 9.66 10.82 -4.24
C TYR A 11 9.82 12.31 -4.55
N ASN A 12 10.69 12.65 -5.50
CA ASN A 12 10.89 14.02 -5.98
C ASN A 12 9.66 14.60 -6.69
N ASP A 13 8.75 13.75 -7.20
CA ASP A 13 7.49 14.20 -7.81
C ASP A 13 6.45 14.61 -6.76
N ILE A 14 6.73 14.40 -5.46
CA ILE A 14 5.79 14.65 -4.36
C ILE A 14 6.26 15.86 -3.54
N GLY A 15 5.63 17.01 -3.79
CA GLY A 15 5.94 18.25 -3.05
C GLY A 15 5.32 18.29 -1.65
N GLY A 16 6.12 18.71 -0.65
CA GLY A 16 5.62 19.16 0.66
C GLY A 16 5.18 18.06 1.65
N LEU A 17 5.42 16.79 1.33
CA LEU A 17 5.05 15.63 2.16
C LEU A 17 6.27 14.83 2.66
N GLU A 18 7.43 15.48 2.76
CA GLU A 18 8.71 14.84 3.12
C GLU A 18 8.64 14.06 4.43
N LYS A 19 7.96 14.60 5.45
CA LYS A 19 7.81 13.93 6.75
C LYS A 19 7.04 12.61 6.60
N GLN A 20 5.95 12.61 5.85
CA GLN A 20 5.13 11.43 5.61
C GLN A 20 5.89 10.41 4.77
N ILE A 21 6.69 10.87 3.78
CA ILE A 21 7.55 10.00 2.97
C ILE A 21 8.56 9.29 3.87
N GLN A 22 9.19 10.03 4.78
CA GLN A 22 10.13 9.46 5.72
C GLN A 22 9.45 8.41 6.63
N GLU A 23 8.29 8.71 7.22
CA GLU A 23 7.54 7.74 8.05
C GLU A 23 7.16 6.47 7.25
N LEU A 24 6.79 6.61 5.98
CA LEU A 24 6.46 5.49 5.09
C LEU A 24 7.70 4.62 4.80
N VAL A 25 8.83 5.26 4.46
CA VAL A 25 10.11 4.59 4.21
C VAL A 25 10.60 3.87 5.46
N GLU A 26 10.49 4.49 6.64
CA GLU A 26 10.85 3.85 7.91
C GLU A 26 9.94 2.66 8.25
N ALA A 27 8.67 2.71 7.87
CA ALA A 27 7.75 1.61 8.10
C ALA A 27 7.94 0.43 7.12
N ILE A 28 8.44 0.66 5.90
CA ILE A 28 8.50 -0.38 4.86
C ILE A 28 9.95 -0.81 4.56
N VAL A 29 10.85 0.14 4.30
CA VAL A 29 12.24 -0.14 3.91
C VAL A 29 13.04 -0.63 5.10
N LEU A 30 12.87 -0.02 6.26
CA LEU A 30 13.60 -0.35 7.49
C LEU A 30 13.41 -1.80 7.95
N PRO A 31 12.19 -2.38 7.98
CA PRO A 31 12.02 -3.80 8.26
C PRO A 31 12.47 -4.73 7.13
N MET A 32 12.54 -4.26 5.87
CA MET A 32 13.13 -5.05 4.77
C MET A 32 14.65 -5.15 4.94
N THR A 33 15.33 -4.04 5.24
CA THR A 33 16.80 -3.95 5.32
C THR A 33 17.38 -4.43 6.65
N HIS A 34 16.67 -4.26 7.77
CA HIS A 34 17.19 -4.51 9.12
C HIS A 34 16.40 -5.53 9.94
N LYS A 35 16.00 -6.66 9.33
CA LYS A 35 15.29 -7.75 10.02
C LYS A 35 15.97 -8.22 11.30
N ASP A 36 17.30 -8.31 11.32
CA ASP A 36 18.08 -8.72 12.49
C ASP A 36 17.92 -7.78 13.70
N ARG A 37 17.76 -6.47 13.47
CA ARG A 37 17.54 -5.51 14.57
C ARG A 37 16.18 -5.73 15.22
N PHE A 38 15.14 -5.94 14.42
CA PHE A 38 13.79 -6.22 14.93
C PHE A 38 13.73 -7.55 15.70
N GLN A 39 14.41 -8.58 15.20
CA GLN A 39 14.50 -9.87 15.91
C GLN A 39 15.25 -9.76 17.24
N LYS A 40 16.37 -9.03 17.29
CA LYS A 40 17.15 -8.82 18.53
C LYS A 40 16.41 -8.00 19.57
N LEU A 41 15.63 -7.00 19.15
CA LEU A 41 14.81 -6.18 20.04
C LEU A 41 13.52 -6.88 20.48
N GLY A 42 13.14 -7.99 19.83
CA GLY A 42 11.87 -8.68 20.09
C GLY A 42 10.64 -7.88 19.65
N ILE A 43 10.82 -6.83 18.84
CA ILE A 43 9.73 -5.97 18.36
C ILE A 43 9.25 -6.48 17.02
N ARG A 44 7.92 -6.58 16.86
CA ARG A 44 7.32 -6.97 15.59
C ARG A 44 7.41 -5.79 14.61
N PRO A 45 7.92 -6.00 13.38
CA PRO A 45 7.91 -4.94 12.39
C PRO A 45 6.47 -4.51 12.09
N PRO A 46 6.24 -3.23 11.75
CA PRO A 46 4.94 -2.76 11.28
C PRO A 46 4.52 -3.59 10.07
N LYS A 47 3.26 -4.06 10.08
CA LYS A 47 2.72 -4.95 9.04
C LYS A 47 2.10 -4.19 7.87
N GLY A 48 2.08 -2.87 7.93
CA GLY A 48 1.51 -2.02 6.92
C GLY A 48 1.33 -0.59 7.39
N VAL A 49 1.07 0.29 6.42
CA VAL A 49 0.84 1.72 6.61
C VAL A 49 -0.53 2.08 6.07
N LEU A 50 -1.20 2.97 6.79
CA LEU A 50 -2.49 3.53 6.39
C LEU A 50 -2.33 5.01 6.08
N LEU A 51 -2.51 5.38 4.81
CA LEU A 51 -2.53 6.77 4.39
C LEU A 51 -3.98 7.22 4.27
N TYR A 52 -4.33 8.28 5.01
CA TYR A 52 -5.67 8.86 5.02
C TYR A 52 -5.63 10.36 4.73
N GLY A 53 -6.77 10.92 4.32
CA GLY A 53 -6.99 12.35 4.18
C GLY A 53 -7.72 12.72 2.88
N PRO A 54 -7.76 14.03 2.56
CA PRO A 54 -8.54 14.54 1.43
C PRO A 54 -8.05 13.97 0.08
N PRO A 55 -8.93 13.86 -0.92
CA PRO A 55 -8.51 13.58 -2.29
C PRO A 55 -7.61 14.71 -2.81
N GLY A 56 -6.68 14.38 -3.72
CA GLY A 56 -5.77 15.36 -4.33
C GLY A 56 -4.45 15.58 -3.60
N THR A 57 -4.23 15.01 -2.41
CA THR A 57 -2.93 15.15 -1.68
C THR A 57 -1.86 14.13 -2.12
N GLY A 58 -1.95 13.54 -3.31
CA GLY A 58 -0.90 12.66 -3.85
C GLY A 58 -0.71 11.30 -3.16
N LYS A 59 -1.62 10.82 -2.31
CA LYS A 59 -1.47 9.53 -1.58
C LYS A 59 -1.20 8.34 -2.51
N THR A 60 -1.92 8.27 -3.62
CA THR A 60 -1.75 7.20 -4.62
C THR A 60 -0.39 7.27 -5.31
N LEU A 61 0.11 8.49 -5.56
CA LEU A 61 1.41 8.74 -6.19
C LEU A 61 2.54 8.36 -5.20
N MET A 62 2.36 8.66 -3.92
CA MET A 62 3.27 8.25 -2.84
C MET A 62 3.40 6.74 -2.69
N ALA A 63 2.27 6.03 -2.75
CA ALA A 63 2.25 4.57 -2.75
C ALA A 63 3.03 3.96 -3.92
N ARG A 64 2.85 4.52 -5.11
CA ARG A 64 3.52 4.06 -6.32
C ARG A 64 5.02 4.38 -6.29
N ALA A 65 5.42 5.57 -5.84
CA ALA A 65 6.83 5.90 -5.62
C ALA A 65 7.49 4.96 -4.59
N CYS A 66 6.75 4.58 -3.55
CA CYS A 66 7.24 3.59 -2.58
C CYS A 66 7.41 2.20 -3.18
N ALA A 67 6.49 1.77 -4.06
CA ALA A 67 6.62 0.51 -4.78
C ALA A 67 7.84 0.51 -5.73
N ALA A 68 8.07 1.64 -6.41
CA ALA A 68 9.22 1.84 -7.29
C ALA A 68 10.54 1.68 -6.53
N GLN A 69 10.68 2.35 -5.38
CA GLN A 69 11.90 2.32 -4.56
C GLN A 69 12.17 0.96 -3.91
N THR A 70 11.12 0.24 -3.52
CA THR A 70 11.27 -1.08 -2.88
C THR A 70 11.48 -2.21 -3.89
N ASN A 71 11.40 -1.91 -5.20
CA ASN A 71 11.45 -2.87 -6.30
C ASN A 71 10.51 -4.07 -6.03
N ALA A 72 9.39 -3.79 -5.36
CA ALA A 72 8.42 -4.76 -4.93
C ALA A 72 7.24 -4.77 -5.91
N THR A 73 6.66 -5.95 -6.12
CA THR A 73 5.50 -6.10 -7.00
C THR A 73 4.33 -5.23 -6.51
N PHE A 74 3.85 -4.31 -7.36
CA PHE A 74 2.72 -3.43 -7.06
C PHE A 74 1.41 -4.11 -7.44
N LEU A 75 0.60 -4.44 -6.43
CA LEU A 75 -0.72 -5.00 -6.62
C LEU A 75 -1.78 -3.95 -6.26
N LYS A 76 -2.42 -3.36 -7.28
CA LYS A 76 -3.51 -2.41 -7.08
C LYS A 76 -4.84 -3.12 -6.97
N LEU A 77 -5.44 -3.00 -5.79
CA LEU A 77 -6.79 -3.48 -5.54
C LEU A 77 -7.75 -2.30 -5.37
N ALA A 78 -8.67 -2.09 -6.32
CA ALA A 78 -9.65 -1.02 -6.22
C ALA A 78 -10.87 -1.49 -5.42
N GLY A 79 -11.25 -0.75 -4.37
CA GLY A 79 -12.43 -1.04 -3.52
C GLY A 79 -13.71 -1.46 -4.27
N PRO A 80 -14.13 -0.73 -5.32
CA PRO A 80 -15.30 -1.11 -6.13
C PRO A 80 -15.16 -2.46 -6.84
N GLN A 81 -13.93 -2.92 -7.15
CA GLN A 81 -13.70 -4.25 -7.73
C GLN A 81 -13.89 -5.37 -6.70
N LEU A 82 -13.78 -5.09 -5.39
CA LEU A 82 -14.13 -6.06 -4.35
C LEU A 82 -15.64 -6.16 -4.13
N VAL A 83 -16.39 -5.09 -4.42
CA VAL A 83 -17.84 -5.07 -4.25
C VAL A 83 -18.48 -5.69 -5.49
N GLN A 84 -18.47 -7.01 -5.54
CA GLN A 84 -19.25 -7.76 -6.54
C GLN A 84 -20.66 -8.03 -6.04
N MET A 85 -21.60 -8.21 -6.98
CA MET A 85 -22.99 -8.57 -6.66
C MET A 85 -23.12 -9.91 -5.91
N PHE A 86 -22.07 -10.75 -5.95
CA PHE A 86 -22.02 -12.04 -5.29
C PHE A 86 -21.26 -11.97 -3.96
N ILE A 87 -21.96 -12.34 -2.89
CA ILE A 87 -21.38 -12.47 -1.54
C ILE A 87 -20.32 -13.57 -1.56
N GLY A 88 -19.07 -13.20 -1.29
CA GLY A 88 -17.95 -14.15 -1.14
C GLY A 88 -16.91 -14.13 -2.27
N ASP A 89 -17.27 -13.68 -3.47
CA ASP A 89 -16.33 -13.61 -4.60
C ASP A 89 -15.23 -12.56 -4.38
N GLY A 90 -15.59 -11.41 -3.82
CA GLY A 90 -14.61 -10.38 -3.45
C GLY A 90 -13.58 -10.87 -2.42
N ALA A 91 -14.01 -11.70 -1.46
CA ALA A 91 -13.12 -12.26 -0.45
C ALA A 91 -12.17 -13.32 -1.03
N LYS A 92 -12.64 -14.12 -2.01
CA LYS A 92 -11.81 -15.07 -2.73
C LYS A 92 -10.75 -14.35 -3.56
N LEU A 93 -11.15 -13.31 -4.28
CA LEU A 93 -10.25 -12.49 -5.09
C LEU A 93 -9.14 -11.86 -4.24
N VAL A 94 -9.46 -11.32 -3.06
CA VAL A 94 -8.45 -10.82 -2.11
C VAL A 94 -7.48 -11.91 -1.68
N ARG A 95 -7.97 -13.11 -1.33
CA ARG A 95 -7.10 -14.23 -0.91
C ARG A 95 -6.17 -14.66 -2.03
N ASP A 96 -6.69 -14.80 -3.25
CA ASP A 96 -5.89 -15.17 -4.42
C ASP A 96 -4.81 -14.10 -4.70
N ALA A 97 -5.14 -12.81 -4.52
CA ALA A 97 -4.21 -11.70 -4.66
C ALA A 97 -3.05 -11.79 -3.64
N PHE A 98 -3.38 -12.02 -2.36
CA PHE A 98 -2.36 -12.19 -1.32
C PHE A 98 -1.53 -13.46 -1.51
N GLN A 99 -2.13 -14.53 -2.05
CA GLN A 99 -1.43 -15.77 -2.31
C GLN A 99 -0.43 -15.61 -3.47
N LEU A 100 -0.84 -14.96 -4.55
CA LEU A 100 0.04 -14.60 -5.67
C LEU A 100 1.17 -13.68 -5.20
N ALA A 101 0.86 -12.70 -4.35
CA ALA A 101 1.87 -11.80 -3.79
C ALA A 101 2.89 -12.59 -2.94
N LYS A 102 2.42 -13.52 -2.10
CA LYS A 102 3.28 -14.39 -1.27
C LYS A 102 4.23 -15.26 -2.08
N GLU A 103 3.82 -15.72 -3.26
CA GLU A 103 4.69 -16.45 -4.19
C GLU A 103 5.77 -15.55 -4.83
N ASN A 104 5.46 -14.25 -5.02
CA ASN A 104 6.35 -13.25 -5.62
C ASN A 104 7.10 -12.40 -4.58
N ALA A 105 7.49 -12.97 -3.43
CA ALA A 105 8.20 -12.22 -2.39
C ALA A 105 9.58 -11.70 -2.85
N PRO A 106 9.96 -10.43 -2.57
CA PRO A 106 9.24 -9.40 -1.81
C PRO A 106 8.15 -8.67 -2.61
N TYR A 107 6.97 -8.50 -2.01
CA TYR A 107 5.79 -7.87 -2.62
C TYR A 107 5.27 -6.71 -1.77
N LEU A 108 4.53 -5.79 -2.39
CA LEU A 108 3.88 -4.66 -1.72
C LEU A 108 2.42 -4.59 -2.18
N VAL A 109 1.47 -4.89 -1.30
CA VAL A 109 0.04 -4.85 -1.65
C VAL A 109 -0.52 -3.48 -1.34
N ILE A 110 -1.05 -2.79 -2.35
CA ILE A 110 -1.64 -1.47 -2.18
C ILE A 110 -3.14 -1.54 -2.46
N ILE A 111 -3.92 -1.38 -1.41
CA ILE A 111 -5.39 -1.39 -1.48
C ILE A 111 -5.88 0.05 -1.46
N GLN A 112 -6.46 0.47 -2.59
CA GLN A 112 -7.07 1.77 -2.72
C GLN A 112 -8.58 1.66 -2.48
N LEU A 113 -9.02 2.12 -1.32
CA LEU A 113 -10.43 2.17 -0.97
C LEU A 113 -10.93 3.62 -1.06
N PHE A 114 -11.90 3.81 -1.95
CA PHE A 114 -12.68 5.04 -1.98
C PHE A 114 -13.85 4.88 -1.00
N VAL A 115 -13.82 5.61 0.12
CA VAL A 115 -14.94 5.63 1.07
C VAL A 115 -15.64 6.98 0.97
N THR A 116 -16.89 6.97 0.51
CA THR A 116 -17.79 8.09 0.72
C THR A 116 -18.29 8.03 2.16
N LEU A 117 -17.69 8.82 3.05
CA LEU A 117 -18.22 8.99 4.40
C LEU A 117 -19.40 9.99 4.35
N PRO A 118 -20.57 9.64 4.93
CA PRO A 118 -21.78 10.47 4.82
C PRO A 118 -21.70 11.82 5.57
N LEU A 119 -20.67 12.07 6.38
CA LEU A 119 -20.64 13.21 7.31
C LEU A 119 -19.47 14.21 7.16
N SER A 120 -18.46 13.98 6.30
CA SER A 120 -17.31 14.91 6.27
C SER A 120 -16.55 15.04 4.93
N GLY A 121 -17.18 14.72 3.80
CA GLY A 121 -16.53 14.80 2.49
C GLY A 121 -15.78 13.53 2.09
N GLN A 122 -15.36 13.48 0.82
CA GLN A 122 -14.70 12.31 0.24
C GLN A 122 -13.37 12.03 0.98
N ALA A 123 -13.18 10.80 1.46
CA ALA A 123 -11.94 10.38 2.09
C ALA A 123 -11.32 9.24 1.27
N ASN A 124 -10.06 9.45 0.85
CA ASN A 124 -9.30 8.40 0.18
C ASN A 124 -8.44 7.68 1.21
N LEU A 125 -8.67 6.38 1.32
CA LEU A 125 -7.95 5.51 2.23
C LEU A 125 -7.07 4.55 1.42
N LEU A 126 -5.77 4.57 1.70
CA LEU A 126 -4.79 3.74 1.02
C LEU A 126 -4.07 2.89 2.06
N PHE A 127 -4.24 1.58 1.95
CA PHE A 127 -3.49 0.62 2.76
C PHE A 127 -2.31 0.11 1.96
N VAL A 128 -1.14 0.11 2.58
CA VAL A 128 0.09 -0.46 2.03
C VAL A 128 0.52 -1.58 2.98
N LEU A 129 0.56 -2.82 2.50
CA LEU A 129 0.87 -4.04 3.26
C LEU A 129 2.12 -4.74 2.69
#